data_AF-A0A413NC42-F1
#
_entry.id   AF-A0A413NC42-F1
#
_cell.length_a   1.000
_cell.length_b   1.000
_cell.length_c   1.000
_cell.angle_alpha   90.00
_cell.angle_beta   90.00
_cell.angle_gamma   90.00
#
_symmetry.space_group_name_H-M   'P 1'
#
loop_
_entity.id
_entity.type
_entity.pdbx_description
1 polymer ?
#
loop_
_entity_poly.entity_id
_entity_poly.type
_entity_poly.pdbx_seq_one_letter_code
_entity_poly.pdbx_strand_id
1 'polypeptide(L)'
;MSQVFVSAVIPTRYGDVELYGYIDELVRDTVYDIKTTSKYDFGKYEHGWQRHVYPYCLIASSQMESVKAFEYTAYQMKGGTSRTPLISGTQYPEYYTYNHEQTVKLLTAHCEHFIEFLEANRDIISDKKIFGLE
;
A
#
# COMPACT_ATOMS: atom_id res chain seq x y z
N MET A 1 8.63 3.35 -14.35
CA MET A 1 8.30 4.74 -13.97
C MET A 1 8.48 4.80 -12.47
N SER A 2 9.22 5.78 -11.98
CA SER A 2 9.51 5.93 -10.56
C SER A 2 8.59 6.98 -9.92
N GLN A 3 8.25 6.81 -8.65
CA GLN A 3 7.46 7.76 -7.86
C GLN A 3 6.16 8.18 -8.57
N VAL A 4 5.32 7.19 -8.90
CA VAL A 4 4.09 7.41 -9.68
C VAL A 4 2.92 7.69 -8.73
N PHE A 5 2.34 8.88 -8.83
CA PHE A 5 1.08 9.18 -8.15
C PHE A 5 -0.07 8.42 -8.80
N VAL A 6 -0.88 7.76 -7.98
CA VAL A 6 -2.10 7.08 -8.40
C VAL A 6 -3.25 7.48 -7.49
N SER A 7 -4.43 7.68 -8.07
CA SER A 7 -5.67 7.89 -7.33
C SER A 7 -6.84 7.26 -8.10
N ALA A 8 -7.81 6.71 -7.37
CA ALA A 8 -9.09 6.28 -7.92
C ALA A 8 -10.17 6.24 -6.83
N VAL A 9 -11.42 6.40 -7.24
CA VAL A 9 -12.58 6.29 -6.35
C VAL A 9 -13.03 4.85 -6.24
N ILE A 10 -13.19 4.37 -5.00
CA ILE A 10 -13.90 3.13 -4.69
C ILE A 10 -15.30 3.43 -4.13
N PRO A 11 -16.37 2.95 -4.78
CA PRO A 11 -17.72 3.07 -4.22
C PRO A 11 -17.89 2.20 -2.98
N THR A 12 -18.57 2.73 -1.96
CA THR A 12 -18.98 1.98 -0.77
C THR A 12 -20.46 2.23 -0.47
N ARG A 13 -21.05 1.46 0.45
CA ARG A 13 -22.43 1.72 0.91
C ARG A 13 -22.60 3.04 1.66
N TYR A 14 -21.50 3.64 2.11
CA TYR A 14 -21.48 4.91 2.86
C TYR A 14 -21.11 6.11 1.99
N GLY A 15 -20.94 5.90 0.68
CA GLY A 15 -20.48 6.90 -0.27
C GLY A 15 -19.13 6.55 -0.89
N ASP A 16 -18.69 7.41 -1.78
CA ASP A 16 -17.43 7.23 -2.51
C ASP A 16 -16.22 7.55 -1.63
N VAL A 17 -15.19 6.71 -1.73
CA VAL A 17 -13.90 6.91 -1.04
C VAL A 17 -12.80 7.05 -2.08
N GLU A 18 -12.02 8.12 -2.02
CA GLU A 18 -10.82 8.27 -2.84
C GLU A 18 -9.66 7.49 -2.22
N LEU A 19 -9.11 6.53 -2.96
CA LEU A 19 -7.89 5.82 -2.62
C LEU A 19 -6.74 6.41 -3.42
N TYR A 20 -5.63 6.74 -2.76
CA TYR A 20 -4.49 7.35 -3.43
C TYR A 20 -3.15 6.94 -2.80
N GLY A 21 -2.06 7.15 -3.53
CA GLY A 21 -0.70 6.94 -3.04
C GLY A 21 0.37 7.18 -4.09
N TYR A 22 1.62 6.99 -3.68
CA TYR A 22 2.79 7.04 -4.56
C TYR A 22 3.43 5.65 -4.64
N ILE A 23 3.50 5.13 -5.85
CA ILE A 23 4.20 3.88 -6.19
C ILE A 23 5.69 4.17 -6.30
N ASP A 24 6.55 3.36 -5.69
CA ASP A 24 7.99 3.54 -5.80
C ASP A 24 8.49 3.29 -7.22
N GLU A 25 8.19 2.12 -7.77
CA GLU A 25 8.52 1.77 -9.15
C GLU A 25 7.38 0.98 -9.81
N LEU A 26 7.01 1.39 -11.03
CA LEU A 26 6.13 0.63 -11.91
C LEU A 26 6.93 0.16 -13.12
N VAL A 27 7.13 -1.15 -13.23
CA VAL A 27 7.88 -1.76 -14.33
C VAL A 27 6.96 -2.72 -15.08
N ARG A 28 6.62 -2.34 -16.32
CA ARG A 28 5.65 -3.06 -17.16
C ARG A 28 4.31 -3.24 -16.42
N ASP A 29 3.93 -4.48 -16.12
CA ASP A 29 2.70 -4.91 -15.47
C ASP A 29 2.90 -5.24 -13.98
N THR A 30 4.05 -4.89 -13.39
CA THR A 30 4.38 -5.18 -11.99
C THR A 30 4.67 -3.91 -11.21
N VAL A 31 3.98 -3.77 -10.08
CA VAL A 31 4.14 -2.67 -9.12
C VAL A 31 5.17 -3.07 -8.07
N TYR A 32 6.11 -2.20 -7.77
CA TYR A 32 7.14 -2.42 -6.76
C TYR A 32 7.03 -1.36 -5.67
N ASP A 33 7.14 -1.83 -4.43
CA ASP A 33 7.27 -1.01 -3.24
C ASP A 33 8.57 -1.40 -2.52
N ILE A 34 9.47 -0.42 -2.36
CA ILE A 34 10.82 -0.63 -1.86
C ILE A 34 10.81 -0.30 -0.37
N LYS A 35 11.22 -1.27 0.44
CA LYS A 35 11.32 -1.10 1.89
C LYS A 35 12.76 -1.23 2.35
N THR A 36 13.14 -0.47 3.38
CA THR A 36 14.36 -0.73 4.14
C THR A 36 13.98 -1.24 5.52
N THR A 37 14.78 -2.15 6.07
CA THR A 37 14.50 -2.70 7.41
C THR A 37 15.76 -3.12 8.14
N SER A 38 15.75 -3.06 9.47
CA SER A 38 16.84 -3.57 10.31
C SER A 38 16.80 -5.11 10.44
N LYS A 39 15.60 -5.69 10.38
CA LYS A 39 15.37 -7.13 10.42
C LYS A 39 14.25 -7.52 9.45
N TYR A 40 14.51 -8.55 8.67
CA TYR A 40 13.52 -9.15 7.79
C TYR A 40 13.21 -10.59 8.24
N ASP A 41 11.93 -10.95 8.20
CA ASP A 41 11.41 -12.30 8.33
C ASP A 41 10.47 -12.49 7.11
N PHE A 42 10.36 -13.70 6.56
CA PHE A 42 9.55 -13.94 5.35
C PHE A 42 8.07 -13.61 5.58
N GLY A 43 7.45 -12.86 4.65
CA GLY A 43 6.05 -12.47 4.73
C GLY A 43 5.82 -11.24 5.61
N LYS A 44 6.88 -10.47 5.91
CA LYS A 44 6.81 -9.29 6.78
C LYS A 44 5.80 -8.25 6.28
N TYR A 45 5.59 -8.17 4.97
CA TYR A 45 4.71 -7.19 4.34
C TYR A 45 3.45 -7.81 3.76
N GLU A 46 3.15 -9.07 4.07
CA GLU A 46 2.00 -9.80 3.53
C GLU A 46 0.66 -9.10 3.82
N HIS A 47 0.51 -8.41 4.95
CA HIS A 47 -0.74 -7.73 5.30
C HIS A 47 -0.78 -6.26 4.86
N GLY A 48 0.20 -5.82 4.06
CA GLY A 48 0.25 -4.45 3.55
C GLY A 48 -0.85 -4.18 2.53
N TRP A 49 -1.65 -3.14 2.75
CA TRP A 49 -2.72 -2.74 1.84
C TRP A 49 -2.24 -2.06 0.55
N GLN A 50 -0.98 -1.61 0.49
CA GLN A 50 -0.42 -1.00 -0.73
C GLN A 50 -0.48 -1.94 -1.94
N ARG A 51 -0.34 -3.25 -1.70
CA ARG A 51 -0.47 -4.29 -2.75
C ARG A 51 -1.85 -4.41 -3.37
N HIS A 52 -2.85 -3.86 -2.70
CA HIS A 52 -4.24 -3.80 -3.15
C HIS A 52 -4.55 -2.41 -3.73
N VAL A 53 -4.23 -1.36 -2.99
CA VAL A 53 -4.54 0.03 -3.37
C VAL A 53 -3.86 0.42 -4.67
N TYR A 54 -2.55 0.20 -4.83
CA TYR A 54 -1.83 0.73 -5.99
C TYR A 54 -2.28 0.09 -7.31
N PRO A 55 -2.37 -1.25 -7.42
CA PRO A 55 -2.88 -1.86 -8.64
C PRO A 55 -4.36 -1.53 -8.91
N TYR A 56 -5.18 -1.37 -7.86
CA TYR A 56 -6.57 -0.94 -8.02
C TYR A 56 -6.63 0.45 -8.66
N CYS A 57 -5.89 1.42 -8.12
CA CYS A 57 -5.89 2.78 -8.64
C CYS A 57 -5.39 2.84 -10.10
N LEU A 58 -4.36 2.06 -10.46
CA LEU A 58 -3.86 2.00 -11.85
C LEU A 58 -4.93 1.52 -12.84
N ILE A 59 -5.72 0.51 -12.46
CA ILE A 59 -6.76 -0.05 -13.32
C ILE A 59 -8.01 0.85 -13.34
N ALA A 60 -8.48 1.26 -12.17
CA ALA A 60 -9.71 2.05 -12.04
C ALA A 60 -9.58 3.44 -12.67
N SER A 61 -8.38 4.03 -12.67
CA SER A 61 -8.09 5.29 -13.38
C SER A 61 -7.78 5.12 -14.87
N SER A 62 -7.90 3.90 -15.41
CA SER A 62 -7.58 3.56 -16.82
C SER A 62 -6.13 3.86 -17.23
N GLN A 63 -5.20 3.97 -16.27
CA GLN A 63 -3.77 4.10 -16.57
C GLN A 63 -3.17 2.78 -17.04
N MET A 64 -3.75 1.65 -16.63
CA MET A 64 -3.37 0.31 -17.06
C MET A 64 -4.61 -0.56 -17.28
N GLU A 65 -4.59 -1.39 -18.31
CA GLU A 65 -5.67 -2.37 -18.55
C GLU A 65 -5.62 -3.52 -17.53
N SER A 66 -4.43 -3.90 -17.09
CA SER A 66 -4.22 -4.95 -16.09
C SER A 66 -2.89 -4.76 -15.36
N VAL A 67 -2.83 -5.30 -14.13
CA VAL A 67 -1.61 -5.42 -13.34
C VAL A 67 -1.44 -6.89 -13.02
N LYS A 68 -0.26 -7.44 -13.28
CA LYS A 68 0.06 -8.85 -13.06
C LYS A 68 0.36 -9.14 -11.59
N ALA A 69 1.12 -8.25 -10.95
CA ALA A 69 1.63 -8.49 -9.62
C ALA A 69 2.07 -7.23 -8.90
N PHE A 70 2.29 -7.41 -7.61
CA PHE A 70 2.91 -6.47 -6.70
C PHE A 70 4.10 -7.13 -6.01
N GLU A 71 5.22 -6.43 -5.88
CA GLU A 71 6.38 -6.90 -5.14
C GLU A 71 6.75 -5.91 -4.03
N TYR A 72 6.90 -6.42 -2.81
CA TYR A 72 7.67 -5.73 -1.78
C TYR A 72 9.14 -6.11 -1.93
N THR A 73 10.00 -5.15 -2.24
CA THR A 73 11.45 -5.37 -2.28
C THR A 73 12.08 -4.83 -1.00
N ALA A 74 12.31 -5.71 -0.02
CA ALA A 74 12.86 -5.33 1.28
C ALA A 74 14.40 -5.41 1.30
N TYR A 75 15.06 -4.32 1.64
CA TYR A 75 16.51 -4.26 1.87
C TYR A 75 16.80 -4.30 3.37
N GLN A 76 17.36 -5.41 3.84
CA GLN A 76 17.89 -5.49 5.20
C GLN A 76 19.28 -4.85 5.24
N MET A 77 19.35 -3.64 5.79
CA MET A 77 20.61 -2.88 5.84
C MET A 77 21.43 -3.23 7.09
N LYS A 78 22.74 -3.34 6.93
CA LYS A 78 23.72 -3.53 8.00
C LYS A 78 24.90 -2.58 7.81
N GLY A 79 25.54 -2.20 8.91
CA GLY A 79 26.67 -1.27 8.91
C GLY A 79 26.23 0.19 9.02
N GLY A 80 27.07 1.11 8.53
CA GLY A 80 26.88 2.55 8.74
C GLY A 80 27.19 3.01 10.17
N THR A 81 27.92 2.21 10.95
CA THR A 81 28.36 2.57 12.32
C THR A 81 29.86 2.85 12.35
N SER A 82 30.36 3.51 13.40
CA SER A 82 31.80 3.74 13.57
C SER A 82 32.63 2.45 13.58
N ARG A 83 32.04 1.31 13.98
CA ARG A 83 32.70 0.00 14.00
C ARG A 83 32.54 -0.78 12.69
N THR A 84 31.50 -0.48 11.92
CA THR A 84 31.17 -1.10 10.62
C THR A 84 30.78 -0.01 9.62
N PRO A 85 31.75 0.74 9.07
CA PRO A 85 31.48 1.95 8.29
C PRO A 85 30.84 1.66 6.92
N LEU A 86 31.09 0.49 6.35
CA LEU A 86 30.47 0.06 5.09
C LEU A 86 29.01 -0.31 5.30
N ILE A 87 28.12 0.36 4.55
CA ILE A 87 26.72 -0.03 4.45
C ILE A 87 26.62 -1.20 3.48
N SER A 88 26.00 -2.29 3.92
CA SER A 88 25.66 -3.45 3.10
C SER A 88 24.17 -3.73 3.23
N GLY A 89 23.59 -4.36 2.22
CA GLY A 89 22.17 -4.71 2.20
C GLY A 89 21.95 -6.12 1.67
N THR A 90 21.08 -6.87 2.31
CA THR A 90 20.52 -8.10 1.73
C THR A 90 19.13 -7.78 1.19
N GLN A 91 18.89 -8.09 -0.07
CA GLN A 91 17.60 -7.91 -0.73
C GLN A 91 16.71 -9.13 -0.50
N TYR A 92 15.46 -8.90 -0.13
CA TYR A 92 14.43 -9.91 0.04
C TYR A 92 13.17 -9.49 -0.75
N PRO A 93 12.93 -10.09 -1.93
CA PRO A 93 11.71 -9.85 -2.69
C PRO A 93 10.55 -10.70 -2.16
N GLU A 94 9.38 -10.07 -1.96
CA GLU A 94 8.11 -10.74 -1.71
C GLU A 94 7.13 -10.45 -2.86
N TYR A 95 6.90 -11.46 -3.72
CA TYR A 95 6.08 -11.32 -4.92
C TYR A 95 4.65 -11.83 -4.67
N TYR A 96 3.66 -11.01 -5.00
CA TYR A 96 2.23 -11.30 -4.85
C TYR A 96 1.51 -11.16 -6.19
N THR A 97 0.89 -12.23 -6.66
CA THR A 97 0.02 -12.18 -7.84
C THR A 97 -1.20 -11.30 -7.54
N TYR A 98 -1.51 -10.38 -8.45
CA TYR A 98 -2.63 -9.47 -8.27
C TYR A 98 -3.92 -10.09 -8.79
N ASN A 99 -4.97 -10.07 -7.95
CA ASN A 99 -6.33 -10.44 -8.32
C ASN A 99 -7.23 -9.22 -8.16
N HIS A 100 -7.69 -8.67 -9.29
CA HIS A 100 -8.48 -7.44 -9.29
C HIS A 100 -9.84 -7.62 -8.62
N GLU A 101 -10.60 -8.66 -8.98
CA GLU A 101 -11.95 -8.89 -8.45
C GLU A 101 -11.93 -9.10 -6.93
N GLN A 102 -10.97 -9.89 -6.44
CA GLN A 102 -10.79 -10.09 -5.01
C GLN A 102 -10.37 -8.81 -4.31
N THR A 103 -9.46 -8.03 -4.92
CA THR A 103 -8.98 -6.77 -4.35
C THR A 103 -10.10 -5.76 -4.20
N VAL A 104 -11.00 -5.63 -5.18
CA VAL A 104 -12.15 -4.73 -5.07
C VAL A 104 -12.99 -5.08 -3.85
N LYS A 105 -13.32 -6.37 -3.66
CA LYS A 105 -14.08 -6.84 -2.48
C LYS A 105 -13.36 -6.52 -1.16
N LEU A 106 -12.05 -6.75 -1.10
CA LEU A 106 -11.24 -6.50 0.08
C LEU A 106 -11.16 -5.01 0.42
N LEU A 107 -10.92 -4.15 -0.58
CA LEU A 107 -10.83 -2.71 -0.39
C LEU A 107 -12.17 -2.11 0.01
N THR A 108 -13.28 -2.48 -0.66
CA THR A 108 -14.61 -2.00 -0.29
C THR A 108 -14.92 -2.36 1.15
N ALA A 109 -14.72 -3.63 1.55
CA ALA A 109 -14.95 -4.07 2.92
C ALA A 109 -14.03 -3.34 3.93
N HIS A 110 -12.77 -3.11 3.58
CA HIS A 110 -11.83 -2.40 4.45
C HIS A 110 -12.25 -0.95 4.68
N CYS A 111 -12.63 -0.23 3.62
CA CYS A 111 -13.13 1.14 3.70
C CYS A 111 -14.43 1.21 4.51
N GLU A 112 -15.39 0.31 4.25
CA GLU A 112 -16.66 0.26 4.98
C GLU A 112 -16.46 0.00 6.47
N HIS A 113 -15.65 -1.00 6.84
CA HIS A 113 -15.34 -1.28 8.25
C HIS A 113 -14.62 -0.11 8.92
N PHE A 114 -13.75 0.60 8.19
CA PHE A 114 -13.08 1.77 8.75
C PHE A 114 -14.06 2.91 9.00
N ILE A 115 -14.99 3.18 8.07
CA ILE A 115 -16.06 4.16 8.26
C ILE A 115 -16.93 3.77 9.46
N GLU A 116 -17.39 2.51 9.53
CA GLU A 116 -18.18 1.99 10.66
C GLU A 116 -17.45 2.19 12.00
N PHE A 117 -16.15 1.90 12.04
CA PHE A 117 -15.32 2.13 13.23
C PHE A 117 -15.26 3.62 13.61
N LEU A 118 -15.04 4.51 12.64
CA LEU A 118 -14.96 5.95 12.91
C LEU A 118 -16.28 6.50 13.43
N GLU A 119 -17.42 6.10 12.86
CA GLU A 119 -18.73 6.54 13.31
C GLU A 119 -19.08 6.00 14.70
N ALA A 120 -18.81 4.71 14.96
CA ALA A 120 -19.10 4.08 16.24
C ALA A 120 -18.30 4.66 17.42
N ASN A 121 -17.15 5.29 17.15
CA ASN A 121 -16.24 5.83 18.16
C ASN A 121 -16.08 7.37 18.06
N ARG A 122 -16.95 8.03 17.29
CA ARG A 122 -16.81 9.46 16.93
C ARG A 122 -16.71 10.38 18.14
N ASP A 123 -17.42 10.07 19.22
CA ASP A 123 -17.46 10.82 20.47
C ASP A 123 -16.15 10.69 21.26
N ILE A 124 -15.52 9.51 21.26
CA ILE A 124 -14.29 9.24 22.02
C ILE A 124 -12.99 9.50 21.25
N ILE A 125 -13.03 9.58 19.91
CA ILE A 125 -11.87 9.92 19.09
C ILE A 125 -11.44 11.36 19.38
N SER A 126 -10.24 11.56 19.92
CA SER A 126 -9.73 12.89 20.28
C SER A 126 -9.15 13.66 19.09
N ASP A 127 -8.45 12.98 18.17
CA ASP A 127 -7.91 13.61 16.96
C ASP A 127 -9.02 13.79 15.93
N LYS A 128 -9.57 15.01 15.86
CA LYS A 128 -10.69 15.33 14.98
C LYS A 128 -10.28 15.55 13.52
N LYS A 129 -8.98 15.55 13.19
CA LYS A 129 -8.49 15.64 11.80
C LYS A 129 -8.98 14.50 10.93
N ILE A 130 -9.21 13.32 11.52
CA ILE A 130 -9.75 12.17 10.80
C ILE A 130 -11.15 12.44 10.22
N PHE A 131 -11.87 13.44 10.75
CA PHE A 131 -13.17 13.87 10.26
C PHE A 131 -13.09 15.15 9.39
N GLY A 132 -11.88 15.59 9.02
CA GLY A 132 -11.68 16.85 8.30
C GLY A 132 -11.94 18.11 9.14
N LEU A 133 -11.87 17.99 10.47
CA LEU A 133 -11.98 19.10 11.41
C LEU A 133 -10.57 19.53 11.86
N GLU A 134 -10.41 20.79 12.28
CA GLU A 134 -9.13 21.31 12.83
C GLU A 134 -8.77 20.70 14.19
#